data_AF-A0A4U9HFK4-F1
#
_entry.id   AF-A0A4U9HFK4-F1
#
_cell.length_a   1.000
_cell.length_b   1.000
_cell.length_c   1.000
_cell.angle_alpha   90.00
_cell.angle_beta   90.00
_cell.angle_gamma   90.00
#
_symmetry.space_group_name_H-M   'P 1'
#
loop_
_entity.id
_entity.type
_entity.pdbx_description
1 polymer ?
#
loop_
_entity_poly.entity_id
_entity_poly.type
_entity_poly.pdbx_seq_one_letter_code
_entity_poly.pdbx_strand_id
1 'polypeptide(L)'
;MDAFVPADNGRCVVAVKDTGYLQQSAALPAALRPMVTLMAARALETCRQQEQAAAAWTALGEQGDEGQRLLALRKQPAPAWSPAELKLVIQPLAEAAL
;
A
#
# COMPACT_ATOMS: atom_id res chain seq x y z
N MET A 1 5.96 -1.66 -2.30
CA MET A 1 6.09 -1.82 -3.76
C MET A 1 5.01 -2.76 -4.27
N ASP A 2 4.84 -3.94 -3.66
CA ASP A 2 3.94 -5.01 -4.11
C ASP A 2 2.45 -4.62 -4.28
N ALA A 3 1.92 -3.72 -3.44
CA ALA A 3 0.57 -3.17 -3.60
C ALA A 3 0.39 -2.26 -4.84
N PHE A 4 1.49 -1.90 -5.48
CA PHE A 4 1.56 -0.90 -6.56
C PHE A 4 2.18 -1.47 -7.85
N VAL A 5 2.46 -2.77 -7.88
CA VAL A 5 3.05 -3.48 -9.03
C VAL A 5 1.93 -4.13 -9.84
N PRO A 6 2.04 -4.24 -11.18
CA PRO A 6 1.03 -4.90 -12.00
C PRO A 6 0.70 -6.34 -11.55
N ALA A 7 -0.54 -6.75 -11.84
CA ALA A 7 -1.09 -8.05 -11.44
C ALA A 7 -0.27 -9.26 -11.93
N ASP A 8 0.37 -9.12 -13.08
CA ASP A 8 1.05 -10.21 -13.79
C ASP A 8 2.24 -10.80 -13.02
N ASN A 9 2.78 -10.06 -12.05
CA ASN A 9 3.87 -10.53 -11.20
C ASN A 9 3.39 -11.32 -9.97
N GLY A 10 2.07 -11.45 -9.74
CA GLY A 10 1.47 -12.18 -8.61
C GLY A 10 1.69 -11.54 -7.23
N ARG A 11 2.48 -10.47 -7.14
CA ARG A 11 2.86 -9.79 -5.88
C ARG A 11 1.70 -9.15 -5.13
N CYS A 12 0.57 -8.87 -5.82
CA CYS A 12 -0.63 -8.38 -5.16
C CYS A 12 -1.17 -9.38 -4.11
N VAL A 13 -0.98 -10.69 -4.28
CA VAL A 13 -1.45 -11.71 -3.32
C VAL A 13 -0.68 -11.60 -2.00
N VAL A 14 0.64 -11.40 -2.08
CA VAL A 14 1.49 -11.17 -0.90
C VAL A 14 1.08 -9.87 -0.21
N ALA A 15 0.90 -8.80 -0.98
CA ALA A 15 0.46 -7.52 -0.43
C ALA A 15 -0.92 -7.59 0.26
N VAL A 16 -1.90 -8.32 -0.32
CA VAL A 16 -3.21 -8.55 0.31
C VAL A 16 -3.04 -9.30 1.64
N LYS A 17 -2.21 -10.35 1.68
CA LYS A 17 -1.97 -11.12 2.90
C LYS A 17 -1.29 -10.28 3.99
N ASP A 18 -0.23 -9.58 3.64
CA ASP A 18 0.57 -8.80 4.60
C ASP A 18 -0.24 -7.64 5.16
N THR A 19 -0.97 -6.91 4.31
CA THR A 19 -1.82 -5.81 4.76
C THR A 19 -3.00 -6.31 5.60
N GLY A 20 -3.60 -7.45 5.26
CA GLY A 20 -4.63 -8.09 6.07
C GLY A 20 -4.13 -8.47 7.47
N TYR A 21 -2.92 -9.03 7.56
CA TYR A 21 -2.27 -9.32 8.84
C TYR A 21 -2.03 -8.04 9.66
N LEU A 22 -1.48 -7.00 9.03
CA LEU A 22 -1.20 -5.73 9.71
C LEU A 22 -2.46 -5.05 10.23
N GLN A 23 -3.56 -5.08 9.48
CA GLN A 23 -4.84 -4.48 9.92
C GLN A 23 -5.40 -5.14 11.19
N GLN A 24 -5.17 -6.44 11.36
CA GLN A 24 -5.58 -7.22 12.53
C GLN A 24 -4.60 -7.07 13.70
N SER A 25 -3.39 -6.56 13.47
CA SER A 25 -2.36 -6.42 14.49
C SER A 25 -2.67 -5.27 15.45
N ALA A 26 -2.76 -5.58 16.74
CA ALA A 26 -2.85 -4.58 17.81
C ALA A 26 -1.56 -3.74 17.93
N ALA A 27 -0.44 -4.26 17.42
CA ALA A 27 0.84 -3.57 17.43
C ALA A 27 0.98 -2.52 16.30
N LEU A 28 0.05 -2.48 15.34
CA LEU A 28 0.09 -1.48 14.27
C LEU A 28 -0.20 -0.09 14.84
N PRO A 29 0.76 0.86 14.78
CA PRO A 29 0.55 2.22 15.25
C PRO A 29 -0.64 2.85 14.52
N ALA A 30 -1.50 3.55 15.27
CA ALA A 30 -2.72 4.14 14.72
C ALA A 30 -2.44 5.07 13.52
N ALA A 31 -1.34 5.83 13.60
CA ALA A 31 -0.91 6.73 12.54
C ALA A 31 -0.58 6.03 11.20
N LEU A 32 -0.26 4.74 11.23
CA LEU A 32 0.05 3.96 10.02
C LEU A 32 -1.19 3.27 9.42
N ARG A 33 -2.32 3.22 10.13
CA ARG A 33 -3.55 2.54 9.66
C ARG A 33 -4.07 3.09 8.32
N PRO A 34 -4.09 4.41 8.07
CA PRO A 34 -4.46 4.96 6.75
C PRO A 34 -3.58 4.45 5.62
N MET A 35 -2.26 4.44 5.83
CA MET A 35 -1.32 3.96 4.82
C MET A 35 -1.50 2.47 4.54
N VAL A 36 -1.67 1.64 5.58
CA VAL A 36 -1.91 0.20 5.41
C VAL A 36 -3.23 -0.05 4.68
N THR A 37 -4.28 0.73 4.98
CA THR A 37 -5.58 0.63 4.30
C THR A 37 -5.48 1.04 2.83
N LEU A 38 -4.72 2.09 2.51
CA LEU A 38 -4.40 2.48 1.12
C LEU A 38 -3.69 1.34 0.38
N MET A 39 -2.67 0.73 1.01
CA MET A 39 -1.94 -0.39 0.41
C MET A 39 -2.85 -1.60 0.16
N ALA A 40 -3.74 -1.92 1.10
CA ALA A 40 -4.71 -3.01 0.96
C ALA A 40 -5.66 -2.75 -0.22
N ALA A 41 -6.25 -1.56 -0.31
CA ALA A 41 -7.18 -1.19 -1.38
C ALA A 41 -6.53 -1.33 -2.76
N ARG A 42 -5.29 -0.86 -2.91
CA ARG A 42 -4.50 -0.96 -4.15
C ARG A 42 -4.15 -2.40 -4.52
N ALA A 43 -3.74 -3.20 -3.55
CA ALA A 43 -3.42 -4.60 -3.76
C ALA A 43 -4.68 -5.38 -4.21
N LEU A 44 -5.83 -5.11 -3.62
CA LEU A 44 -7.12 -5.70 -3.98
C LEU A 44 -7.57 -5.32 -5.40
N GLU A 45 -7.45 -4.04 -5.79
CA GLU A 45 -7.72 -3.60 -7.17
C GLU A 45 -6.82 -4.35 -8.17
N THR A 46 -5.53 -4.41 -7.88
CA THR A 46 -4.54 -5.11 -8.70
C THR A 46 -4.87 -6.61 -8.80
N CYS A 47 -5.28 -7.23 -7.71
CA CYS A 47 -5.70 -8.63 -7.65
C CYS A 47 -7.12 -8.88 -8.19
N ARG A 48 -7.79 -7.88 -8.79
CA ARG A 48 -9.15 -8.00 -9.35
C ARG A 48 -10.20 -8.43 -8.31
N GLN A 49 -10.05 -8.02 -7.06
CA GLN A 49 -11.01 -8.24 -5.98
C GLN A 49 -11.83 -6.96 -5.73
N GLN A 50 -12.66 -6.57 -6.70
CA GLN A 50 -13.25 -5.22 -6.76
C GLN A 50 -14.15 -4.88 -5.59
N GLU A 51 -14.93 -5.84 -5.08
CA GLU A 51 -15.83 -5.61 -3.95
C GLU A 51 -15.06 -5.27 -2.67
N GLN A 52 -14.03 -6.06 -2.37
CA GLN A 52 -13.16 -5.84 -1.21
C GLN A 52 -12.35 -4.55 -1.37
N ALA A 53 -11.87 -4.27 -2.59
CA ALA A 53 -11.20 -3.02 -2.89
C ALA A 53 -12.10 -1.81 -2.63
N ALA A 54 -13.37 -1.86 -3.06
CA ALA A 54 -14.34 -0.80 -2.83
C ALA A 54 -14.58 -0.58 -1.33
N ALA A 55 -14.74 -1.66 -0.56
CA ALA A 55 -14.86 -1.57 0.90
C ALA A 55 -13.62 -0.94 1.55
N ALA A 56 -12.42 -1.33 1.14
CA ALA A 56 -11.17 -0.78 1.66
C ALA A 56 -11.01 0.72 1.33
N TRP A 57 -11.44 1.17 0.13
CA TRP A 57 -11.44 2.59 -0.22
C TRP A 57 -12.41 3.41 0.60
N THR A 58 -13.60 2.89 0.87
CA THR A 58 -14.57 3.54 1.77
C THR A 58 -14.00 3.67 3.17
N ALA A 59 -13.47 2.57 3.72
CA ALA A 59 -12.86 2.56 5.04
C ALA A 59 -11.67 3.53 5.15
N LEU A 60 -10.88 3.71 4.09
CA LEU A 60 -9.81 4.72 4.07
C LEU A 60 -10.37 6.13 4.24
N GLY A 61 -11.46 6.49 3.56
CA GLY A 61 -12.09 7.81 3.69
C GLY A 61 -12.64 8.12 5.08
N GLU A 62 -12.93 7.08 5.87
CA GLU A 62 -13.45 7.20 7.23
C GLU A 62 -12.34 7.38 8.29
N GLN A 63 -11.06 7.27 7.90
CA GLN A 63 -9.91 7.36 8.81
C GLN A 63 -9.39 8.80 9.01
N GLY A 64 -10.29 9.77 9.04
CA GLY A 64 -9.99 11.18 9.28
C GLY A 64 -9.21 11.87 8.15
N ASP A 65 -8.55 12.98 8.47
CA ASP A 65 -7.90 13.87 7.49
C ASP A 65 -6.82 13.15 6.67
N GLU A 66 -6.02 12.29 7.31
CA GLU A 66 -4.99 11.52 6.61
C GLU A 66 -5.62 10.51 5.65
N GLY A 67 -6.72 9.86 6.05
CA GLY A 67 -7.49 8.97 5.18
C GLY A 67 -8.02 9.70 3.93
N GLN A 68 -8.60 10.88 4.11
CA GLN A 68 -9.08 11.73 3.01
C GLN A 68 -7.93 12.18 2.09
N ARG A 69 -6.80 12.60 2.66
CA ARG A 69 -5.58 12.97 1.91
C ARG A 69 -5.09 11.83 1.04
N LEU A 70 -5.04 10.62 1.60
CA LEU A 70 -4.60 9.41 0.89
C LEU A 70 -5.63 8.91 -0.14
N LEU A 71 -6.92 9.09 0.12
CA LEU A 71 -7.99 8.74 -0.82
C LEU A 71 -7.86 9.53 -2.15
N ALA A 72 -7.39 10.77 -2.09
CA ALA A 72 -7.09 11.58 -3.27
C ALA A 72 -6.02 10.93 -4.19
N LEU A 73 -5.21 10.02 -3.67
CA LEU A 73 -4.22 9.29 -4.44
C LEU A 73 -4.83 8.17 -5.27
N ARG A 74 -6.07 7.71 -5.03
CA ARG A 74 -6.68 6.53 -5.71
C ARG A 74 -6.55 6.55 -7.24
N LYS A 75 -6.71 7.71 -7.87
CA LYS A 75 -6.64 7.85 -9.34
C LYS A 75 -5.23 8.12 -9.84
N GLN A 76 -4.28 8.37 -8.96
CA GLN A 76 -2.88 8.58 -9.34
C GLN A 76 -2.19 7.24 -9.51
N PRO A 77 -1.25 7.10 -10.46
CA PRO A 77 -0.37 5.95 -10.48
C PRO A 77 0.49 5.93 -9.21
N ALA A 78 1.10 4.79 -8.92
CA ALA A 78 2.13 4.74 -7.89
C ALA A 78 3.23 5.76 -8.22
N PRO A 79 3.66 6.60 -7.26
CA PRO A 79 4.74 7.53 -7.52
C PRO A 79 6.00 6.77 -7.93
N ALA A 80 6.67 7.26 -8.96
CA ALA A 80 7.99 6.75 -9.32
C ALA A 80 8.98 7.10 -8.20
N TRP A 81 9.93 6.19 -7.94
CA TRP A 81 11.02 6.46 -7.01
C TRP A 81 11.85 7.62 -7.53
N SER A 82 12.05 8.65 -6.71
CA SER A 82 12.95 9.74 -7.05
C SER A 82 14.40 9.25 -7.07
N PRO A 83 15.30 9.91 -7.83
CA PRO A 83 16.73 9.58 -7.80
C PRO A 83 17.33 9.64 -6.38
N ALA A 84 16.82 10.56 -5.54
CA ALA A 84 17.23 10.67 -4.15
C ALA A 84 16.81 9.45 -3.32
N GLU A 85 15.57 8.97 -3.46
CA GLU A 85 15.11 7.76 -2.76
C GLU A 85 15.84 6.51 -3.27
N LEU A 86 16.11 6.40 -4.57
CA LEU A 86 16.92 5.31 -5.12
C LEU A 86 18.31 5.28 -4.47
N LYS A 87 18.97 6.43 -4.37
CA LYS A 87 20.32 6.55 -3.79
C LYS A 87 20.35 6.37 -2.27
N LEU A 88 19.38 6.92 -1.56
CA LEU A 88 19.41 7.01 -0.09
C LEU A 88 18.70 5.85 0.60
N VAL A 89 17.73 5.22 -0.06
CA VAL A 89 16.91 4.15 0.51
C VAL A 89 17.21 2.82 -0.16
N ILE A 90 17.14 2.76 -1.49
CA ILE A 90 17.23 1.46 -2.20
C ILE A 90 18.68 0.97 -2.29
N GLN A 91 19.62 1.83 -2.70
CA GLN A 91 21.01 1.45 -2.90
C GLN A 91 21.66 0.86 -1.63
N PRO A 92 21.54 1.46 -0.43
CA PRO A 92 22.12 0.89 0.78
C PRO A 92 21.53 -0.48 1.15
N LEU A 93 20.24 -0.71 0.90
CA LEU A 93 19.59 -2.00 1.17
C LEU A 93 20.05 -3.10 0.20
N ALA A 94 20.33 -2.73 -1.04
CA ALA A 94 20.85 -3.66 -2.05
C ALA A 94 22.32 -4.02 -1.81
N GLU A 95 23.12 -3.06 -1.35
CA GLU A 95 24.55 -3.25 -1.10
C GLU A 95 24.83 -3.88 0.27
N ALA A 96 23.99 -3.62 1.29
CA ALA A 96 24.12 -4.25 2.61
C ALA A 96 23.66 -5.72 2.65
N ALA A 97 23.02 -6.21 1.58
CA ALA A 97 22.60 -7.61 1.45
C ALA A 97 23.69 -8.53 0.88
N LEU A 98 24.94 -8.04 0.76
CA LEU A 98 26.12 -8.79 0.29
C LEU A 98 27.05 -9.17 1.47
#